data_AF-A0A9E0BC17-F1
#
_entry.id   AF-A0A9E0BC17-F1
#
_cell.length_a   1.000
_cell.length_b   1.000
_cell.length_c   1.000
_cell.angle_alpha   90.00
_cell.angle_beta   90.00
_cell.angle_gamma   90.00
#
_symmetry.space_group_name_H-M   'P 1'
#
loop_
_entity.id
_entity.type
_entity.pdbx_description
1 polymer ?
#
loop_
_entity_poly.entity_id
_entity_poly.type
_entity_poly.pdbx_seq_one_letter_code
_entity_poly.pdbx_strand_id
1 'polypeptide(L)'
;MRRFYEGNDNKGYQEVVDKEAGLELIGFDLIRLEPGENAVYESGEYEIGLVILQGTCSVKVDDVTFDKLGSRRSVFDGKPTTVYVPRDSKYEVTATGSMMLEIGVCKVKARKKYEAFVIDAGDVTTEHRGKLNWQRDVNDIITSKYEGKVDRIVLGETYSMPGQWSSYPSHKHDTDNLPFEVNMEEIYHFKVNPGQGFGIQVMYSDDMSLRESYIIKNGDSVAIKNGYHPVAAAPGYQVYYLWVMAGVDTRQLTPCDDPDHAWVKAVEKMV
;
A
#
# COMPACT_ATOMS: atom_id res chain seq x y z
N MET A 1 13.90 15.34 -2.93
CA MET A 1 12.71 14.49 -2.79
C MET A 1 12.51 14.22 -1.31
N ARG A 2 11.30 14.46 -0.80
CA ARG A 2 10.92 14.03 0.55
C ARG A 2 10.52 12.56 0.50
N ARG A 3 11.06 11.74 1.40
CA ARG A 3 10.75 10.29 1.43
C ARG A 3 9.85 9.91 2.59
N PHE A 4 10.03 10.54 3.74
CA PHE A 4 9.33 10.18 4.97
C PHE A 4 8.25 11.22 5.31
N TYR A 5 7.09 10.71 5.67
CA TYR A 5 5.90 11.47 6.02
C TYR A 5 5.38 10.98 7.36
N GLU A 6 5.45 11.85 8.38
CA GLU A 6 4.95 11.53 9.72
C GLU A 6 3.42 11.40 9.69
N GLY A 7 2.93 10.36 10.37
CA GLY A 7 1.51 10.14 10.57
C GLY A 7 0.88 11.23 11.43
N ASN A 8 -0.40 11.49 11.19
CA ASN A 8 -1.19 12.38 12.01
C ASN A 8 -2.63 11.85 12.14
N ASP A 9 -3.38 12.41 13.09
CA ASP A 9 -4.74 11.99 13.41
C ASP A 9 -5.84 12.97 12.99
N ASN A 10 -5.58 13.78 11.96
CA ASN A 10 -6.54 14.75 11.48
C ASN A 10 -7.82 14.07 10.94
N LYS A 11 -8.93 14.80 10.95
CA LYS A 11 -10.20 14.35 10.37
C LYS A 11 -10.36 14.85 8.94
N GLY A 12 -11.28 14.25 8.21
CA GLY A 12 -11.56 14.57 6.82
C GLY A 12 -10.53 13.98 5.87
N TYR A 13 -10.40 14.63 4.71
CA TYR A 13 -9.45 14.26 3.67
C TYR A 13 -8.08 14.86 3.95
N GLN A 14 -7.03 14.07 3.76
CA GLN A 14 -5.66 14.48 3.97
C GLN A 14 -4.79 14.02 2.81
N GLU A 15 -4.12 14.96 2.15
CA GLU A 15 -3.00 14.64 1.28
C GLU A 15 -1.82 14.18 2.14
N VAL A 16 -1.41 12.91 2.03
CA VAL A 16 -0.36 12.33 2.90
C VAL A 16 0.97 12.33 2.18
N VAL A 17 1.02 11.73 0.99
CA VAL A 17 2.20 11.75 0.11
C VAL A 17 1.93 12.71 -1.04
N ASP A 18 2.53 13.89 -0.92
CA ASP A 18 2.38 15.00 -1.85
C ASP A 18 3.42 14.99 -2.98
N LYS A 19 3.38 16.01 -3.84
CA LYS A 19 4.33 16.20 -4.94
C LYS A 19 5.80 16.36 -4.51
N GLU A 20 6.09 16.68 -3.24
CA GLU A 20 7.48 16.77 -2.76
C GLU A 20 8.16 15.41 -2.73
N ALA A 21 7.36 14.33 -2.77
CA ALA A 21 7.80 12.98 -3.03
C ALA A 21 8.41 12.82 -4.42
N GLY A 22 8.21 13.73 -5.38
CA GLY A 22 8.79 13.58 -6.72
C GLY A 22 8.43 12.26 -7.42
N LEU A 23 7.33 11.64 -7.01
CA LEU A 23 6.65 10.53 -7.68
C LEU A 23 5.74 11.14 -8.76
N GLU A 24 5.73 10.52 -9.93
CA GLU A 24 5.08 11.02 -11.15
C GLU A 24 3.74 10.35 -11.41
N LEU A 25 3.59 9.09 -11.01
CA LEU A 25 2.44 8.24 -11.29
C LEU A 25 1.53 8.03 -10.08
N ILE A 26 2.09 7.95 -8.87
CA ILE A 26 1.34 7.54 -7.69
C ILE A 26 1.26 8.62 -6.60
N GLY A 27 0.23 8.51 -5.76
CA GLY A 27 0.06 9.29 -4.55
C GLY A 27 -0.75 8.52 -3.52
N PHE A 28 -0.69 8.96 -2.26
CA PHE A 28 -1.42 8.32 -1.17
C PHE A 28 -2.02 9.36 -0.24
N ASP A 29 -3.31 9.23 0.03
CA ASP A 29 -4.08 10.13 0.88
C ASP A 29 -4.90 9.32 1.91
N LEU A 30 -5.45 10.01 2.90
CA LEU A 30 -6.33 9.41 3.92
C LEU A 30 -7.68 10.12 3.98
N ILE A 31 -8.74 9.34 4.18
CA ILE A 31 -10.06 9.83 4.57
C ILE A 31 -10.36 9.31 5.96
N ARG A 32 -10.66 10.22 6.90
CA ARG A 32 -11.12 9.90 8.25
C ARG A 32 -12.44 10.57 8.57
N LEU A 33 -13.49 9.79 8.77
CA LEU A 33 -14.84 10.28 9.00
C LEU A 33 -15.39 9.73 10.32
N GLU A 34 -16.10 10.59 11.05
CA GLU A 34 -16.88 10.18 12.22
C GLU A 34 -18.16 9.45 11.79
N PRO A 35 -18.75 8.61 12.67
CA PRO A 35 -20.04 7.97 12.41
C PRO A 35 -21.11 8.93 11.89
N GLY A 36 -21.70 8.61 10.73
CA GLY A 36 -22.75 9.40 10.09
C GLY A 36 -22.26 10.55 9.20
N GLU A 37 -20.96 10.86 9.18
CA GLU A 37 -20.40 11.84 8.25
C GLU A 37 -20.39 11.29 6.82
N ASN A 38 -20.56 12.19 5.86
CA ASN A 38 -20.35 11.93 4.44
C ASN A 38 -19.49 13.02 3.83
N ALA A 39 -18.77 12.66 2.77
CA ALA A 39 -17.98 13.59 1.99
C ALA A 39 -17.88 13.13 0.55
N VAL A 40 -17.79 14.11 -0.34
CA VAL A 40 -17.78 13.94 -1.80
C VAL A 40 -16.42 14.37 -2.34
N TYR A 41 -15.89 13.57 -3.25
CA TYR A 41 -14.55 13.70 -3.80
C TYR A 41 -14.56 13.43 -5.31
N GLU A 42 -13.45 13.78 -5.96
CA GLU A 42 -13.24 13.56 -7.39
C GLU A 42 -11.92 12.82 -7.61
N SER A 43 -11.94 11.85 -8.51
CA SER A 43 -10.75 11.06 -8.86
C SER A 43 -9.81 11.78 -9.83
N GLY A 44 -10.33 12.74 -10.61
CA GLY A 44 -9.55 13.46 -11.62
C GLY A 44 -8.86 12.51 -12.60
N GLU A 45 -7.56 12.71 -12.85
CA GLU A 45 -6.77 11.85 -13.74
C GLU A 45 -6.38 10.49 -13.12
N TYR A 46 -6.73 10.22 -11.86
CA TYR A 46 -6.30 9.04 -11.12
C TYR A 46 -7.36 7.94 -11.17
N GLU A 47 -6.93 6.69 -11.36
CA GLU A 47 -7.67 5.57 -10.80
C GLU A 47 -7.29 5.40 -9.32
N ILE A 48 -8.25 4.98 -8.50
CA ILE A 48 -8.11 4.98 -7.04
C ILE A 48 -8.53 3.62 -6.46
N GLY A 49 -7.70 3.06 -5.59
CA GLY A 49 -8.10 2.02 -4.65
C GLY A 49 -8.45 2.64 -3.29
N LEU A 50 -9.73 2.64 -2.92
CA LEU A 50 -10.20 3.03 -1.60
C LEU A 50 -10.15 1.82 -0.66
N VAL A 51 -9.05 1.68 0.07
CA VAL A 51 -8.83 0.55 0.99
C VAL A 51 -9.36 0.90 2.37
N ILE A 52 -10.39 0.20 2.84
CA ILE A 52 -10.99 0.45 4.16
C ILE A 52 -10.04 -0.08 5.23
N LEU A 53 -9.35 0.81 5.95
CA LEU A 53 -8.36 0.47 6.99
C LEU A 53 -9.03 0.12 8.31
N GLN A 54 -10.13 0.79 8.65
CA GLN A 54 -11.00 0.46 9.78
C GLN A 54 -12.40 1.03 9.57
N GLY A 55 -13.39 0.43 10.23
CA GLY A 55 -14.77 0.89 10.22
C GLY A 55 -15.57 0.37 9.04
N THR A 56 -16.77 0.92 8.86
CA THR A 56 -17.71 0.51 7.81
C THR A 56 -18.30 1.71 7.10
N CYS A 57 -18.57 1.56 5.81
CA CYS A 57 -19.07 2.65 4.97
C CYS A 57 -20.01 2.17 3.84
N SER A 58 -20.63 3.16 3.21
CA SER A 58 -21.15 3.06 1.86
C SER A 58 -20.32 3.96 0.95
N VAL A 59 -20.07 3.52 -0.29
CA VAL A 59 -19.37 4.29 -1.32
C VAL A 59 -20.23 4.34 -2.57
N LYS A 60 -20.54 5.56 -3.02
CA LYS A 60 -21.18 5.79 -4.31
C LYS A 60 -20.15 6.30 -5.30
N VAL A 61 -20.05 5.70 -6.48
CA VAL A 61 -19.17 6.11 -7.58
C VAL A 61 -20.04 6.40 -8.79
N ASP A 62 -20.06 7.66 -9.23
CA ASP A 62 -20.99 8.17 -10.23
C ASP A 62 -22.44 7.74 -9.92
N ASP A 63 -23.02 6.80 -10.69
CA ASP A 63 -24.38 6.29 -10.53
C ASP A 63 -24.48 4.94 -9.79
N VAL A 64 -23.34 4.34 -9.41
CA VAL A 64 -23.28 3.02 -8.77
C VAL A 64 -23.04 3.17 -7.28
N THR A 65 -23.86 2.53 -6.45
CA THR A 65 -23.71 2.53 -4.99
C THR A 65 -23.28 1.15 -4.48
N PHE A 66 -22.28 1.14 -3.62
CA PHE A 66 -21.78 -0.02 -2.91
C PHE A 66 -22.01 0.16 -1.41
N ASP A 67 -22.94 -0.60 -0.83
CA ASP A 67 -23.33 -0.48 0.58
C ASP A 67 -22.70 -1.56 1.46
N LYS A 68 -22.70 -1.30 2.78
CA LYS A 68 -22.28 -2.26 3.83
C LYS A 68 -20.83 -2.76 3.63
N LEU A 69 -19.95 -1.85 3.24
CA LEU A 69 -18.54 -2.14 3.02
C LEU A 69 -17.76 -2.07 4.33
N GLY A 70 -16.69 -2.87 4.40
CA GLY A 70 -15.78 -2.93 5.54
C GLY A 70 -16.28 -3.84 6.65
N SER A 71 -15.33 -4.48 7.34
CA SER A 71 -15.60 -5.40 8.45
C SER A 71 -14.56 -5.34 9.56
N ARG A 72 -13.38 -4.75 9.30
CA ARG A 72 -12.24 -4.77 10.22
C ARG A 72 -12.24 -3.56 11.14
N ARG A 73 -11.94 -3.78 12.43
CA ARG A 73 -11.80 -2.71 13.44
C ARG A 73 -10.44 -2.03 13.35
N SER A 74 -9.45 -2.73 12.83
CA SER A 74 -8.12 -2.26 12.49
C SER A 74 -7.58 -3.09 11.34
N VAL A 75 -6.49 -2.67 10.72
CA VAL A 75 -5.80 -3.46 9.71
C VAL A 75 -5.40 -4.85 10.22
N PHE A 76 -5.22 -5.03 11.53
CA PHE A 76 -4.83 -6.31 12.13
C PHE A 76 -6.01 -7.27 12.41
N ASP A 77 -7.25 -6.86 12.13
CA ASP A 77 -8.46 -7.68 12.37
C ASP A 77 -8.97 -8.41 11.11
N GLY A 78 -8.17 -8.47 10.05
CA GLY A 78 -8.47 -9.26 8.84
C GLY A 78 -8.21 -8.54 7.52
N LYS A 79 -8.62 -9.20 6.44
CA LYS A 79 -8.43 -8.75 5.06
C LYS A 79 -9.22 -7.48 4.74
N PRO A 80 -8.76 -6.65 3.80
CA PRO A 80 -9.39 -5.39 3.46
C PRO A 80 -10.61 -5.61 2.57
N THR A 81 -11.58 -4.72 2.68
CA THR A 81 -12.52 -4.46 1.57
C THR A 81 -12.02 -3.23 0.83
N THR A 82 -12.01 -3.27 -0.50
CA THR A 82 -11.49 -2.18 -1.34
C THR A 82 -12.49 -1.81 -2.43
N VAL A 83 -12.71 -0.51 -2.64
CA VAL A 83 -13.49 -0.01 -3.77
C VAL A 83 -12.54 0.54 -4.83
N TYR A 84 -12.63 0.06 -6.06
CA TYR A 84 -11.96 0.66 -7.19
C TYR A 84 -12.81 1.79 -7.76
N VAL A 85 -12.23 2.99 -7.82
CA VAL A 85 -12.83 4.19 -8.41
C VAL A 85 -12.04 4.54 -9.67
N PRO A 86 -12.66 4.52 -10.86
CA PRO A 86 -11.95 4.82 -12.09
C PRO A 86 -11.69 6.32 -12.24
N ARG A 87 -10.72 6.70 -13.07
CA ARG A 87 -10.45 8.10 -13.43
C ARG A 87 -11.70 8.82 -13.96
N ASP A 88 -11.70 10.14 -13.85
CA ASP A 88 -12.76 11.05 -14.28
C ASP A 88 -14.13 10.67 -13.70
N SER A 89 -14.14 10.31 -12.41
CA SER A 89 -15.34 9.91 -11.66
C SER A 89 -15.48 10.70 -10.37
N LYS A 90 -16.73 10.92 -9.97
CA LYS A 90 -17.09 11.48 -8.68
C LYS A 90 -17.43 10.35 -7.71
N TYR A 91 -16.97 10.45 -6.47
CA TYR A 91 -17.33 9.45 -5.46
C TYR A 91 -17.71 10.09 -4.13
N GLU A 92 -18.64 9.46 -3.44
CA GLU A 92 -19.13 9.86 -2.12
C GLU A 92 -18.87 8.73 -1.13
N VAL A 93 -18.29 9.06 0.01
CA VAL A 93 -18.05 8.12 1.11
C VAL A 93 -18.95 8.52 2.27
N THR A 94 -19.75 7.57 2.77
CA THR A 94 -20.57 7.74 3.97
C THR A 94 -20.11 6.77 5.06
N ALA A 95 -19.75 7.27 6.23
CA ALA A 95 -19.43 6.44 7.39
C ALA A 95 -20.71 5.89 8.02
N THR A 96 -20.97 4.59 7.85
CA THR A 96 -22.21 3.92 8.30
C THR A 96 -22.07 3.19 9.63
N GLY A 97 -20.84 3.03 10.11
CA GLY A 97 -20.53 2.31 11.35
C GLY A 97 -20.67 3.17 12.61
N SER A 98 -20.38 2.56 13.76
CA SER A 98 -20.38 3.22 15.08
C SER A 98 -18.99 3.65 15.56
N MET A 99 -17.96 3.43 14.74
CA MET A 99 -16.57 3.82 15.02
C MET A 99 -16.04 4.72 13.90
N MET A 100 -14.91 5.37 14.14
CA MET A 100 -14.22 6.15 13.12
C MET A 100 -13.95 5.28 11.88
N LEU A 101 -14.33 5.79 10.72
CA LEU A 101 -13.94 5.24 9.43
C LEU A 101 -12.57 5.79 9.06
N GLU A 102 -11.63 4.92 8.66
CA GLU A 102 -10.37 5.33 8.03
C GLU A 102 -10.21 4.57 6.72
N ILE A 103 -9.96 5.30 5.63
CA ILE A 103 -9.75 4.76 4.28
C ILE A 103 -8.40 5.27 3.76
N GLY A 104 -7.57 4.35 3.28
CA GLY A 104 -6.39 4.66 2.47
C GLY A 104 -6.81 4.91 1.02
N VAL A 105 -6.47 6.07 0.49
CA VAL A 105 -6.80 6.49 -0.88
C VAL A 105 -5.53 6.32 -1.73
N CYS A 106 -5.43 5.17 -2.38
CA CYS A 106 -4.27 4.82 -3.22
C CYS A 106 -4.50 5.33 -4.64
N LYS A 107 -3.80 6.39 -5.04
CA LYS A 107 -4.01 7.09 -6.32
C LYS A 107 -2.95 6.68 -7.34
N VAL A 108 -3.37 6.36 -8.56
CA VAL A 108 -2.46 6.08 -9.69
C VAL A 108 -2.96 6.81 -10.94
N LYS A 109 -2.11 7.59 -11.61
CA LYS A 109 -2.49 8.27 -12.86
C LYS A 109 -2.86 7.25 -13.93
N ALA A 110 -4.09 7.32 -14.41
CA ALA A 110 -4.62 6.37 -15.37
C ALA A 110 -4.80 7.00 -16.76
N ARG A 111 -4.59 6.19 -17.79
CA ARG A 111 -4.83 6.52 -19.20
C ARG A 111 -6.22 6.11 -19.63
N LYS A 112 -6.74 5.01 -19.07
CA LYS A 112 -8.03 4.42 -19.44
C LYS A 112 -9.02 4.54 -18.29
N LYS A 113 -10.30 4.73 -18.62
CA LYS A 113 -11.41 4.66 -17.66
C LYS A 113 -12.00 3.25 -17.70
N TYR A 114 -12.03 2.57 -16.56
CA TYR A 114 -12.69 1.27 -16.36
C TYR A 114 -13.99 1.43 -15.56
N GLU A 115 -14.67 0.33 -15.27
CA GLU A 115 -15.87 0.35 -14.42
C GLU A 115 -15.50 0.30 -12.93
N ALA A 116 -16.29 0.97 -12.10
CA ALA A 116 -16.14 0.88 -10.64
C ALA A 116 -16.54 -0.53 -10.14
N PHE A 117 -15.81 -1.06 -9.16
CA PHE A 117 -16.12 -2.36 -8.57
C PHE A 117 -15.63 -2.45 -7.12
N VAL A 118 -16.10 -3.48 -6.41
CA VAL A 118 -15.67 -3.81 -5.05
C VAL A 118 -14.86 -5.09 -5.06
N ILE A 119 -13.84 -5.11 -4.21
CA ILE A 119 -13.07 -6.28 -3.83
C ILE A 119 -13.42 -6.59 -2.38
N ASP A 120 -14.24 -7.62 -2.20
CA ASP A 120 -14.61 -8.08 -0.87
C ASP A 120 -13.42 -8.73 -0.17
N ALA A 121 -13.42 -8.69 1.16
CA ALA A 121 -12.36 -9.29 1.97
C ALA A 121 -12.16 -10.80 1.70
N GLY A 122 -13.23 -11.51 1.32
CA GLY A 122 -13.18 -12.93 0.93
C GLY A 122 -12.51 -13.18 -0.43
N ASP A 123 -12.42 -12.17 -1.29
CA ASP A 123 -11.83 -12.26 -2.63
C ASP A 123 -10.32 -11.97 -2.65
N VAL A 124 -9.78 -11.47 -1.54
CA VAL A 124 -8.36 -11.13 -1.39
C VAL A 124 -7.54 -12.40 -1.11
N THR A 125 -6.53 -12.65 -1.95
CA THR A 125 -5.64 -13.80 -1.80
C THR A 125 -4.51 -13.46 -0.83
N THR A 126 -4.17 -14.38 0.08
CA THR A 126 -3.04 -14.22 0.99
C THR A 126 -1.92 -15.13 0.54
N GLU A 127 -0.76 -14.53 0.27
CA GLU A 127 0.47 -15.21 -0.06
C GLU A 127 1.40 -15.20 1.15
N HIS A 128 1.85 -16.38 1.56
CA HIS A 128 2.86 -16.52 2.63
C HIS A 128 4.24 -16.50 1.99
N ARG A 129 4.92 -15.35 2.08
CA ARG A 129 6.22 -15.15 1.42
C ARG A 129 7.36 -15.26 2.42
N GLY A 130 8.46 -15.87 1.99
CA GLY A 130 9.68 -15.98 2.77
C GLY A 130 9.71 -17.09 3.81
N LYS A 131 10.82 -17.16 4.57
CA LYS A 131 11.09 -18.21 5.57
C LYS A 131 11.79 -17.63 6.79
N LEU A 132 11.73 -18.35 7.92
CA LEU A 132 12.36 -17.98 9.18
C LEU A 132 12.04 -16.52 9.60
N ASN A 133 13.07 -15.69 9.73
CA ASN A 133 12.98 -14.29 10.16
C ASN A 133 12.60 -13.32 9.04
N TRP A 134 12.30 -13.77 7.82
CA TRP A 134 11.78 -12.93 6.74
C TRP A 134 10.44 -13.43 6.15
N GLN A 135 9.74 -14.27 6.93
CA GLN A 135 8.34 -14.62 6.65
C GLN A 135 7.45 -13.38 6.76
N ARG A 136 6.45 -13.33 5.90
CA ARG A 136 5.43 -12.28 5.89
C ARG A 136 4.17 -12.78 5.18
N ASP A 137 3.04 -12.21 5.58
CA ASP A 137 1.78 -12.41 4.88
C ASP A 137 1.55 -11.22 3.96
N VAL A 138 1.27 -11.51 2.69
CA VAL A 138 0.94 -10.49 1.68
C VAL A 138 -0.48 -10.72 1.22
N ASN A 139 -1.35 -9.73 1.40
CA ASN A 139 -2.69 -9.75 0.86
C ASN A 139 -2.68 -9.01 -0.48
N ASP A 140 -2.82 -9.75 -1.57
CA ASP A 140 -2.86 -9.21 -2.93
C ASP A 140 -4.26 -8.64 -3.19
N ILE A 141 -4.39 -7.31 -3.21
CA ILE A 141 -5.68 -6.60 -3.36
C ILE A 141 -5.98 -6.38 -4.85
N ILE A 142 -5.16 -5.59 -5.56
CA ILE A 142 -5.28 -5.36 -7.01
C ILE A 142 -3.96 -5.78 -7.67
N THR A 143 -3.87 -7.05 -8.09
CA THR A 143 -2.70 -7.60 -8.77
C THR A 143 -3.12 -8.25 -10.11
N SER A 144 -2.62 -9.45 -10.42
CA SER A 144 -2.91 -10.18 -11.66
C SER A 144 -4.38 -10.60 -11.79
N LYS A 145 -5.08 -10.90 -10.68
CA LYS A 145 -6.51 -11.28 -10.67
C LYS A 145 -7.42 -10.21 -11.32
N TYR A 146 -6.98 -8.95 -11.33
CA TYR A 146 -7.74 -7.80 -11.83
C TYR A 146 -7.18 -7.20 -13.12
N GLU A 147 -6.30 -7.92 -13.81
CA GLU A 147 -5.82 -7.54 -15.15
C GLU A 147 -7.01 -7.29 -16.11
N GLY A 148 -6.93 -6.22 -16.89
CA GLY A 148 -8.01 -5.81 -17.80
C GLY A 148 -9.24 -5.18 -17.13
N LYS A 149 -9.24 -4.98 -15.81
CA LYS A 149 -10.27 -4.23 -15.07
C LYS A 149 -9.76 -2.91 -14.47
N VAL A 150 -8.46 -2.68 -14.54
CA VAL A 150 -7.74 -1.50 -14.04
C VAL A 150 -6.65 -1.10 -15.05
N ASP A 151 -6.07 0.11 -14.96
CA ASP A 151 -5.07 0.58 -15.94
C ASP A 151 -3.63 0.26 -15.55
N ARG A 152 -3.17 0.77 -14.41
CA ARG A 152 -1.79 0.73 -13.93
C ARG A 152 -1.67 0.35 -12.47
N ILE A 153 -2.70 0.58 -11.65
CA ILE A 153 -2.64 0.35 -10.22
C ILE A 153 -2.28 -1.11 -9.89
N VAL A 154 -1.29 -1.24 -9.01
CA VAL A 154 -0.92 -2.47 -8.35
C VAL A 154 -0.93 -2.19 -6.84
N LEU A 155 -1.70 -2.96 -6.09
CA LEU A 155 -2.07 -2.64 -4.72
C LEU A 155 -2.12 -3.90 -3.86
N GLY A 156 -1.59 -3.81 -2.66
CA GLY A 156 -1.69 -4.85 -1.66
C GLY A 156 -1.27 -4.37 -0.29
N GLU A 157 -1.31 -5.25 0.68
CA GLU A 157 -0.86 -4.96 2.04
C GLU A 157 0.01 -6.10 2.57
N THR A 158 0.91 -5.80 3.49
CA THR A 158 1.86 -6.77 4.02
C THR A 158 1.96 -6.70 5.53
N TYR A 159 2.06 -7.88 6.15
CA TYR A 159 2.15 -8.06 7.59
C TYR A 159 3.46 -8.77 7.93
N SER A 160 4.22 -8.16 8.84
CA SER A 160 5.42 -8.75 9.43
C SER A 160 5.19 -9.00 10.91
N MET A 161 5.43 -10.22 11.38
CA MET A 161 5.38 -10.52 12.80
C MET A 161 6.57 -9.87 13.53
N PRO A 162 6.48 -9.72 14.87
CA PRO A 162 7.56 -9.08 15.63
C PRO A 162 8.95 -9.68 15.38
N GLY A 163 9.92 -8.84 15.09
CA GLY A 163 11.30 -9.23 14.78
C GLY A 163 11.53 -9.77 13.36
N GLN A 164 10.50 -9.86 12.52
CA GLN A 164 10.65 -10.29 11.13
C GLN A 164 11.04 -9.13 10.20
N TRP A 165 11.67 -9.51 9.10
CA TRP A 165 11.99 -8.65 7.97
C TRP A 165 11.03 -8.90 6.81
N SER A 166 10.60 -7.85 6.16
CA SER A 166 9.80 -7.89 4.94
C SER A 166 10.43 -7.02 3.86
N SER A 167 9.87 -7.13 2.65
CA SER A 167 10.57 -6.69 1.44
C SER A 167 12.02 -7.19 1.40
N TYR A 168 12.23 -8.42 1.92
CA TYR A 168 13.51 -9.12 2.01
C TYR A 168 13.45 -10.49 1.28
N PRO A 169 14.54 -10.99 0.66
CA PRO A 169 15.78 -10.29 0.36
C PRO A 169 15.53 -8.94 -0.29
N SER A 170 16.43 -8.00 -0.01
CA SER A 170 16.21 -6.63 -0.45
C SER A 170 16.10 -6.59 -1.97
N HIS A 171 15.20 -5.77 -2.48
CA HIS A 171 14.94 -5.67 -3.90
C HIS A 171 14.62 -4.25 -4.31
N LYS A 172 14.79 -3.95 -5.59
CA LYS A 172 14.48 -2.66 -6.23
C LYS A 172 13.68 -2.87 -7.50
N HIS A 173 13.05 -1.80 -7.96
CA HIS A 173 12.29 -1.73 -9.20
C HIS A 173 12.35 -0.29 -9.73
N ASP A 174 13.55 0.16 -10.09
CA ASP A 174 13.84 1.55 -10.42
C ASP A 174 14.48 1.74 -11.80
N THR A 175 14.70 0.64 -12.51
CA THR A 175 15.30 0.60 -13.84
C THR A 175 14.40 -0.12 -14.83
N ASP A 176 14.17 0.48 -16.00
CA ASP A 176 13.43 -0.16 -17.09
C ASP A 176 14.36 -1.13 -17.85
N ASN A 177 14.37 -2.40 -17.42
CA ASN A 177 15.26 -3.43 -17.92
C ASN A 177 14.56 -4.80 -17.97
N LEU A 178 13.35 -4.85 -18.51
CA LEU A 178 12.60 -6.10 -18.65
C LEU A 178 13.36 -7.11 -19.56
N PRO A 179 13.33 -8.41 -19.25
CA PRO A 179 12.53 -9.07 -18.21
C PRO A 179 13.21 -9.14 -16.83
N PHE A 180 14.33 -8.44 -16.60
CA PHE A 180 15.11 -8.56 -15.36
C PHE A 180 14.64 -7.61 -14.26
N GLU A 181 14.21 -6.41 -14.63
CA GLU A 181 13.73 -5.41 -13.69
C GLU A 181 12.64 -4.54 -14.32
N VAL A 182 11.60 -4.25 -13.55
CA VAL A 182 10.58 -3.28 -13.91
C VAL A 182 10.87 -1.94 -13.23
N ASN A 183 10.58 -0.81 -13.89
CA ASN A 183 10.59 0.50 -13.25
C ASN A 183 9.19 0.83 -12.70
N MET A 184 9.06 0.87 -11.38
CA MET A 184 7.83 1.21 -10.68
C MET A 184 8.09 2.11 -9.49
N GLU A 185 7.22 3.11 -9.32
CA GLU A 185 7.14 3.87 -8.09
C GLU A 185 6.39 3.06 -7.04
N GLU A 186 6.73 3.24 -5.76
CA GLU A 186 6.02 2.60 -4.65
C GLU A 186 5.84 3.56 -3.46
N ILE A 187 4.72 3.43 -2.76
CA ILE A 187 4.48 4.10 -1.47
C ILE A 187 4.09 3.04 -0.45
N TYR A 188 4.66 3.13 0.77
CA TYR A 188 4.23 2.38 1.95
C TYR A 188 3.50 3.30 2.94
N HIS A 189 2.34 2.88 3.44
CA HIS A 189 1.65 3.49 4.58
C HIS A 189 1.57 2.50 5.74
N PHE A 190 2.15 2.86 6.88
CA PHE A 190 2.41 1.96 8.00
C PHE A 190 1.35 2.02 9.09
N LYS A 191 1.09 0.85 9.68
CA LYS A 191 0.42 0.71 10.99
C LYS A 191 1.26 -0.22 11.85
N VAL A 192 1.22 -0.01 13.16
CA VAL A 192 2.01 -0.81 14.12
C VAL A 192 1.10 -1.29 15.24
N ASN A 193 1.33 -2.53 15.70
CA ASN A 193 0.59 -3.10 16.81
C ASN A 193 1.52 -3.79 17.82
N PRO A 194 1.48 -3.42 19.12
CA PRO A 194 0.76 -2.28 19.70
C PRO A 194 1.17 -0.90 19.13
N GLY A 195 0.24 0.06 19.10
CA GLY A 195 0.37 1.33 18.38
C GLY A 195 1.52 2.26 18.80
N GLN A 196 2.04 2.11 20.02
CA GLN A 196 3.22 2.82 20.50
C GLN A 196 4.56 2.24 20.01
N GLY A 197 4.50 1.12 19.30
CA GLY A 197 5.66 0.44 18.74
C GLY A 197 6.31 1.17 17.59
N PHE A 198 7.27 0.49 16.97
CA PHE A 198 7.94 0.99 15.78
C PHE A 198 8.45 -0.16 14.90
N GLY A 199 8.90 0.19 13.71
CA GLY A 199 9.75 -0.62 12.84
C GLY A 199 10.86 0.23 12.25
N ILE A 200 11.65 -0.34 11.36
CA ILE A 200 12.71 0.36 10.66
C ILE A 200 12.54 0.14 9.16
N GLN A 201 12.30 1.22 8.42
CA GLN A 201 12.47 1.22 6.97
C GLN A 201 13.95 1.50 6.68
N VAL A 202 14.59 0.64 5.90
CA VAL A 202 15.93 0.88 5.36
C VAL A 202 15.79 1.22 3.89
N MET A 203 16.61 2.14 3.38
CA MET A 203 16.67 2.48 1.96
C MET A 203 18.12 2.67 1.52
N TYR A 204 18.54 1.97 0.46
CA TYR A 204 19.89 2.10 -0.06
C TYR A 204 20.00 1.80 -1.56
N SER A 205 21.07 2.29 -2.21
CA SER A 205 21.42 1.97 -3.60
C SER A 205 22.72 1.16 -3.66
N ASP A 206 23.03 0.55 -4.81
CA ASP A 206 24.26 -0.22 -5.02
C ASP A 206 25.53 0.59 -4.69
N ASP A 207 25.54 1.88 -5.05
CA ASP A 207 26.65 2.81 -4.80
C ASP A 207 26.58 3.52 -3.44
N MET A 208 25.56 3.22 -2.63
CA MET A 208 25.28 3.85 -1.33
C MET A 208 25.08 5.37 -1.38
N SER A 209 24.83 5.95 -2.57
CA SER A 209 24.43 7.36 -2.69
C SER A 209 23.06 7.63 -2.06
N LEU A 210 22.17 6.63 -2.10
CA LEU A 210 21.06 6.48 -1.17
C LEU A 210 21.51 5.58 -0.02
N ARG A 211 21.40 6.06 1.21
CA ARG A 211 21.73 5.30 2.42
C ARG A 211 21.03 5.90 3.64
N GLU A 212 19.75 5.60 3.76
CA GLU A 212 18.87 6.20 4.76
C GLU A 212 18.17 5.11 5.58
N SER A 213 17.82 5.43 6.82
CA SER A 213 16.92 4.60 7.62
C SER A 213 15.97 5.47 8.42
N TYR A 214 14.74 5.01 8.52
CA TYR A 214 13.65 5.72 9.20
C TYR A 214 13.07 4.81 10.27
N ILE A 215 12.96 5.34 11.50
CA ILE A 215 12.10 4.72 12.51
C ILE A 215 10.66 5.02 12.07
N ILE A 216 9.92 3.97 11.71
CA ILE A 216 8.51 4.08 11.32
C ILE A 216 7.61 3.86 12.53
N LYS A 217 6.55 4.65 12.65
CA LYS A 217 5.50 4.57 13.65
C LYS A 217 4.13 4.39 13.00
N ASN A 218 3.12 4.18 13.84
CA ASN A 218 1.75 4.04 13.39
C ASN A 218 1.26 5.30 12.67
N GLY A 219 0.89 5.17 11.40
CA GLY A 219 0.40 6.25 10.54
C GLY A 219 1.45 6.87 9.63
N ASP A 220 2.73 6.53 9.78
CA ASP A 220 3.79 7.07 8.93
C ASP A 220 3.69 6.52 7.50
N SER A 221 4.25 7.25 6.54
CA SER A 221 4.34 6.80 5.14
C SER A 221 5.74 7.03 4.57
N VAL A 222 6.14 6.17 3.63
CA VAL A 222 7.42 6.27 2.91
C VAL A 222 7.19 6.24 1.40
N ALA A 223 7.77 7.20 0.69
CA ALA A 223 7.81 7.28 -0.77
C ALA A 223 9.11 6.68 -1.33
N ILE A 224 8.96 5.67 -2.19
CA ILE A 224 10.04 4.86 -2.75
C ILE A 224 10.08 5.10 -4.26
N LYS A 225 11.01 5.95 -4.68
CA LYS A 225 11.28 6.20 -6.11
C LYS A 225 12.35 5.28 -6.67
N ASN A 226 13.31 4.89 -5.83
CA ASN A 226 14.48 4.14 -6.24
C ASN A 226 15.17 3.47 -5.05
N GLY A 227 16.03 2.50 -5.35
CA GLY A 227 16.84 1.76 -4.39
C GLY A 227 16.12 0.60 -3.72
N TYR A 228 16.91 -0.20 -3.01
CA TYR A 228 16.51 -1.29 -2.17
C TYR A 228 15.80 -0.79 -0.91
N HIS A 229 14.71 -1.43 -0.49
CA HIS A 229 13.82 -0.87 0.54
C HIS A 229 13.25 -1.91 1.52
N PRO A 230 14.08 -2.66 2.28
CA PRO A 230 13.58 -3.66 3.21
C PRO A 230 13.02 -3.01 4.49
N VAL A 231 12.10 -3.72 5.16
CA VAL A 231 11.45 -3.28 6.40
C VAL A 231 11.76 -4.28 7.51
N ALA A 232 12.18 -3.79 8.67
CA ALA A 232 12.39 -4.59 9.87
C ALA A 232 11.34 -4.26 10.95
N ALA A 233 10.56 -5.25 11.37
CA ALA A 233 9.67 -5.11 12.52
C ALA A 233 10.47 -5.16 13.82
N ALA A 234 10.26 -4.21 14.74
CA ALA A 234 10.92 -4.27 16.03
C ALA A 234 10.41 -5.47 16.86
N PRO A 235 11.24 -6.06 17.74
CA PRO A 235 10.79 -7.12 18.64
C PRO A 235 9.60 -6.66 19.50
N GLY A 236 8.59 -7.51 19.62
CA GLY A 236 7.33 -7.21 20.30
C GLY A 236 6.26 -6.45 19.49
N TYR A 237 6.56 -5.97 18.27
CA TYR A 237 5.63 -5.16 17.48
C TYR A 237 5.37 -5.76 16.10
N GLN A 238 4.11 -6.01 15.78
CA GLN A 238 3.67 -6.36 14.44
C GLN A 238 3.67 -5.10 13.58
N VAL A 239 4.24 -5.19 12.37
CA VAL A 239 4.26 -4.09 11.40
C VAL A 239 3.38 -4.46 10.22
N TYR A 240 2.48 -3.54 9.88
CA TYR A 240 1.66 -3.56 8.68
C TYR A 240 2.11 -2.43 7.77
N TYR A 241 2.08 -2.68 6.46
CA TYR A 241 2.08 -1.60 5.49
C TYR A 241 1.15 -1.88 4.31
N LEU A 242 0.36 -0.87 3.97
CA LEU A 242 -0.35 -0.79 2.70
C LEU A 242 0.61 -0.29 1.64
N TRP A 243 0.66 -0.94 0.48
CA TRP A 243 1.53 -0.55 -0.61
C TRP A 243 0.77 -0.33 -1.91
N VAL A 244 1.07 0.79 -2.58
CA VAL A 244 0.59 1.10 -3.92
C VAL A 244 1.78 1.29 -4.83
N MET A 245 1.72 0.66 -6.01
CA MET A 245 2.74 0.72 -7.03
C MET A 245 2.14 1.06 -8.39
N ALA A 246 2.95 1.69 -9.24
CA ALA A 246 2.64 1.83 -10.66
C ALA A 246 3.91 1.96 -11.51
N GLY A 247 3.88 1.30 -12.67
CA GLY A 247 4.84 1.52 -13.76
C GLY A 247 4.20 2.25 -14.93
N VAL A 248 5.03 2.78 -15.83
CA VAL A 248 4.54 3.55 -17.00
C VAL A 248 3.72 2.66 -17.95
N ASP A 249 4.25 1.47 -18.25
CA ASP A 249 3.79 0.64 -19.37
C ASP A 249 3.35 -0.78 -18.99
N THR A 250 3.64 -1.25 -17.78
CA THR A 250 3.29 -2.60 -17.34
C THR A 250 2.84 -2.62 -15.89
N ARG A 251 1.99 -3.61 -15.57
CA ARG A 251 1.59 -3.99 -14.20
C ARG A 251 2.36 -5.22 -13.70
N GLN A 252 3.25 -5.78 -14.51
CA GLN A 252 4.00 -6.97 -14.16
C GLN A 252 5.05 -6.66 -13.07
N LEU A 253 4.89 -7.28 -11.91
CA LEU A 253 5.84 -7.16 -10.80
C LEU A 253 7.08 -8.02 -11.08
N THR A 254 8.17 -7.37 -11.47
CA THR A 254 9.48 -8.01 -11.68
C THR A 254 10.57 -7.24 -10.93
N PRO A 255 10.58 -7.29 -9.59
CA PRO A 255 11.63 -6.64 -8.81
C PRO A 255 12.97 -7.37 -8.97
N CYS A 256 14.06 -6.62 -8.91
CA CYS A 256 15.43 -7.12 -8.95
C CYS A 256 15.97 -7.22 -7.51
N ASP A 257 16.33 -8.43 -7.08
CA ASP A 257 16.96 -8.62 -5.77
C ASP A 257 18.37 -8.03 -5.75
N ASP A 258 18.78 -7.54 -4.58
CA ASP A 258 20.17 -7.20 -4.30
C ASP A 258 21.06 -8.46 -4.50
N PRO A 259 22.03 -8.43 -5.42
CA PRO A 259 22.88 -9.59 -5.70
C PRO A 259 23.68 -10.06 -4.47
N ASP A 260 24.03 -9.18 -3.55
CA ASP A 260 24.75 -9.51 -2.32
C ASP A 260 23.87 -10.25 -1.30
N HIS A 261 22.54 -10.22 -1.48
CA HIS A 261 21.56 -10.81 -0.58
C HIS A 261 20.67 -11.87 -1.26
N ALA A 262 20.74 -12.00 -2.59
CA ALA A 262 19.95 -12.97 -3.36
C ALA A 262 20.16 -14.42 -2.90
N TRP A 263 21.34 -14.75 -2.37
CA TRP A 263 21.68 -16.07 -1.82
C TRP A 263 20.75 -16.52 -0.69
N VAL A 264 20.09 -15.59 0.02
CA VAL A 264 19.16 -15.89 1.12
C VAL A 264 17.99 -16.76 0.65
N LYS A 265 17.51 -16.59 -0.59
CA LYS A 265 16.49 -17.46 -1.20
C LYS A 265 17.00 -18.90 -1.44
N ALA A 266 18.31 -19.11 -1.53
CA ALA A 266 18.93 -20.39 -1.89
C ALA A 266 19.41 -21.21 -0.68
N VAL A 267 19.82 -20.58 0.42
CA VAL A 267 20.45 -21.25 1.59
C VAL A 267 19.47 -21.79 2.64
N GLU A 268 18.19 -21.87 2.30
CA GLU A 268 17.06 -22.19 3.17
C GLU A 268 17.08 -23.59 3.83
N LYS A 269 18.15 -24.39 3.66
CA LYS A 269 18.35 -25.68 4.35
C LYS A 269 19.32 -25.63 5.51
N MET A 270 19.95 -24.49 5.79
CA MET A 270 20.88 -24.38 6.91
C MET A 270 20.17 -23.79 8.14
N VAL A 271 19.55 -24.69 8.92
CA VAL A 271 19.56 -24.84 10.39
C VAL A 271 18.35 -25.68 10.80
#